data_AF-A0A365KK41-F1
#
_entry.id   AF-A0A365KK41-F1
#
_cell.length_a   1.000
_cell.length_b   1.000
_cell.length_c   1.000
_cell.angle_alpha   90.00
_cell.angle_beta   90.00
_cell.angle_gamma   90.00
#
_symmetry.space_group_name_H-M   'P 1'
#
loop_
_entity.id
_entity.type
_entity.pdbx_description
1 polymer ?
#
loop_
_entity_poly.entity_id
_entity_poly.type
_entity_poly.pdbx_seq_one_letter_code
_entity_poly.pdbx_strand_id
1 'polypeptide(L)'
;MVMRTIANKVGTIQVEGNAFYFLQPLSTFKTDQMDQIQQAYEKRMATLTEQPFYLTAKDLTFQSGQVQFEYDLTGFKAFDHLKSLYFEDKLPYYLSLVRIAKDSSVTVLWQKENFVIDPEEKLVKAAVIENEELQLQNPKSREDAVKELIIISLTSLNRVLGRPRRSDFFEQSEDVIRFAETIFLRLKTLDEIESYLLGIQEEVNERKRLEAEELAQQEADKGRFSFSLVNLIKGRKESAVKTTPQLSLAKSEGKQPKKSVAATDSNKRFLLGTAGILAVAVLLNIVLTNANENAQATDAGKTEVSEEISLEEVYRQGLLGDDMAVIEALEAIGQDSLKEKDKEVLATLYMENGNYNKAIEADPELTSEVAAKLMEEDKVDELQALEASLEGTSPEVAFELAAASEEWQTVIDLRNQVELTDERIPTIVSAFIQTGDLQTAKAFINEKAPENEEALDWLLEAEKQQNELEALKTEKAEKQKLIDTDTDEKKIKEAKERMKEIDQQITELEKGIEVIKGG
;
A
#
# COMPACT_ATOMS: atom_id res chain seq x y z
N MET A 1 2.68 21.51 5.31
CA MET A 1 4.16 21.39 5.17
C MET A 1 4.57 22.04 3.86
N VAL A 2 5.61 22.90 3.84
CA VAL A 2 6.14 23.53 2.62
C VAL A 2 7.39 22.79 2.19
N MET A 3 7.37 22.14 1.03
CA MET A 3 8.56 21.53 0.44
C MET A 3 9.28 22.55 -0.43
N ARG A 4 10.61 22.67 -0.30
CA ARG A 4 11.42 23.58 -1.13
C ARG A 4 12.67 22.87 -1.65
N THR A 5 12.83 22.81 -2.97
CA THR A 5 13.94 22.10 -3.63
C THR A 5 14.60 22.99 -4.68
N ILE A 6 15.94 22.97 -4.73
CA ILE A 6 16.69 23.69 -5.77
C ILE A 6 16.42 23.02 -7.12
N ALA A 7 15.95 23.83 -8.07
CA ALA A 7 15.63 23.44 -9.42
C ALA A 7 16.45 24.26 -10.42
N ASN A 8 16.68 23.73 -11.62
CA ASN A 8 17.28 24.48 -12.73
C ASN A 8 18.50 25.37 -12.35
N LYS A 9 19.50 24.77 -11.66
CA LYS A 9 20.69 25.39 -11.01
C LYS A 9 20.42 26.40 -9.88
N VAL A 10 19.55 27.38 -10.11
CA VAL A 10 19.28 28.51 -9.20
C VAL A 10 17.79 28.81 -9.04
N GLY A 11 16.93 28.13 -9.80
CA GLY A 11 15.50 28.12 -9.57
C GLY A 11 15.13 27.31 -8.34
N THR A 12 13.86 27.35 -7.96
CA THR A 12 13.33 26.63 -6.82
C THR A 12 11.95 26.10 -7.16
N ILE A 13 11.70 24.85 -6.84
CA ILE A 13 10.35 24.30 -6.77
C ILE A 13 9.89 24.41 -5.32
N GLN A 14 8.72 24.99 -5.11
CA GLN A 14 8.04 25.05 -3.81
C GLN A 14 6.66 24.41 -3.94
N VAL A 15 6.31 23.55 -2.99
CA VAL A 15 4.97 22.93 -2.91
C VAL A 15 4.35 23.30 -1.57
N GLU A 16 3.15 23.87 -1.62
CA GLU A 16 2.38 24.31 -0.45
C GLU A 16 0.91 23.89 -0.61
N GLY A 17 0.52 22.84 0.11
CA GLY A 17 -0.81 22.22 -0.06
C GLY A 17 -1.02 21.76 -1.51
N ASN A 18 -2.06 22.27 -2.15
CA ASN A 18 -2.39 21.99 -3.55
C ASN A 18 -1.77 22.98 -4.55
N ALA A 19 -0.85 23.84 -4.11
CA ALA A 19 -0.16 24.78 -4.98
C ALA A 19 1.29 24.34 -5.23
N PHE A 20 1.68 24.36 -6.51
CA PHE A 20 3.05 24.16 -6.94
C PHE A 20 3.59 25.46 -7.55
N TYR A 21 4.74 25.89 -7.09
CA TYR A 21 5.40 27.11 -7.52
C TYR A 21 6.77 26.77 -8.10
N PHE A 22 7.02 27.19 -9.33
CA PHE A 22 8.36 27.23 -9.88
C PHE A 22 8.85 28.68 -9.86
N LEU A 23 9.87 28.94 -9.04
CA LEU A 23 10.47 30.26 -8.84
C LEU A 23 11.82 30.31 -9.55
N GLN A 24 12.00 31.24 -10.47
CA GLN A 24 13.23 31.39 -11.24
C GLN A 24 13.67 32.86 -11.20
N PRO A 25 14.93 33.19 -10.86
CA PRO A 25 15.40 34.57 -10.88
C PRO A 25 15.25 35.21 -12.27
N LEU A 26 14.73 36.43 -12.35
CA LEU A 26 14.52 37.12 -13.63
C LEU A 26 15.81 37.26 -14.45
N SER A 27 16.95 37.42 -13.77
CA SER A 27 18.28 37.50 -14.39
C SER A 27 18.73 36.26 -15.17
N THR A 28 17.97 35.16 -15.10
CA THR A 28 18.28 33.91 -15.80
C THR A 28 17.43 33.69 -17.05
N PHE A 29 16.45 34.55 -17.30
CA PHE A 29 15.69 34.58 -18.54
C PHE A 29 16.49 35.34 -19.61
N LYS A 30 16.16 35.13 -20.89
CA LYS A 30 16.81 35.87 -21.98
C LYS A 30 16.34 37.33 -22.09
N THR A 31 15.26 37.67 -21.40
CA THR A 31 14.66 39.00 -21.32
C THR A 31 14.36 39.37 -19.87
N ASP A 32 14.35 40.66 -19.57
CA ASP A 32 13.91 41.21 -18.28
C ASP A 32 12.45 41.71 -18.32
N GLN A 33 11.77 41.57 -19.46
CA GLN A 33 10.40 42.03 -19.67
C GLN A 33 9.39 40.91 -19.34
N MET A 34 8.58 41.10 -18.30
CA MET A 34 7.61 40.09 -17.85
C MET A 34 6.58 39.72 -18.93
N ASP A 35 6.09 40.70 -19.71
CA ASP A 35 5.14 40.47 -20.79
C ASP A 35 5.71 39.52 -21.87
N GLN A 36 7.01 39.59 -22.15
CA GLN A 36 7.65 38.71 -23.12
C GLN A 36 7.78 37.29 -22.58
N ILE A 37 8.10 37.14 -21.29
CA ILE A 37 8.18 35.84 -20.61
C ILE A 37 6.80 35.17 -20.60
N GLN A 38 5.75 35.92 -20.27
CA GLN A 38 4.39 35.43 -20.29
C GLN A 38 3.95 35.02 -21.70
N GLN A 39 4.16 35.87 -22.71
CA GLN A 39 3.83 35.54 -24.10
C GLN A 39 4.58 34.29 -24.61
N ALA A 40 5.86 34.15 -24.27
CA ALA A 40 6.64 32.97 -24.64
C ALA A 40 6.12 31.70 -23.97
N TYR A 41 5.68 31.79 -22.71
CA TYR A 41 5.04 30.70 -22.00
C TYR A 41 3.68 30.32 -22.62
N GLU A 42 2.79 31.29 -22.82
CA GLU A 42 1.46 31.07 -23.42
C GLU A 42 1.58 30.46 -24.83
N LYS A 43 2.48 31.01 -25.67
CA LYS A 43 2.77 30.47 -27.00
C LYS A 43 3.25 29.02 -26.92
N ARG A 44 4.10 28.68 -25.94
CA ARG A 44 4.55 27.30 -25.72
C ARG A 44 3.40 26.39 -25.31
N MET A 45 2.57 26.79 -24.35
CA MET A 45 1.46 25.98 -23.88
C MET A 45 0.35 25.80 -24.93
N ALA A 46 0.14 26.79 -25.80
CA ALA A 46 -0.76 26.68 -26.95
C ALA A 46 -0.32 25.58 -27.94
N THR A 47 0.97 25.30 -28.07
CA THR A 47 1.46 24.17 -28.90
C THR A 47 1.27 22.81 -28.24
N LEU A 48 0.95 22.77 -26.95
CA LEU A 48 0.85 21.56 -26.13
C LEU A 48 -0.58 21.29 -25.66
N THR A 49 -1.58 22.11 -26.03
CA THR A 49 -2.95 22.04 -25.49
C THR A 49 -3.64 20.70 -25.71
N GLU A 50 -3.32 19.97 -26.78
CA GLU A 50 -3.90 18.65 -27.06
C GLU A 50 -3.11 17.49 -26.43
N GLN A 51 -2.00 17.77 -25.74
CA GLN A 51 -1.14 16.76 -25.13
C GLN A 51 -1.44 16.64 -23.63
N PRO A 52 -1.89 15.48 -23.13
CA PRO A 52 -2.29 15.32 -21.73
C PRO A 52 -1.12 15.29 -20.75
N PHE A 53 0.14 15.33 -21.23
CA PHE A 53 1.34 15.12 -20.42
C PHE A 53 1.89 16.38 -19.75
N TYR A 54 1.26 17.55 -19.94
CA TYR A 54 1.84 18.83 -19.54
C TYR A 54 0.84 19.66 -18.72
N LEU A 55 1.30 20.16 -17.58
CA LEU A 55 0.51 21.08 -16.77
C LEU A 55 0.67 22.52 -17.25
N THR A 56 -0.45 23.24 -17.23
CA THR A 56 -0.47 24.68 -17.49
C THR A 56 -0.50 25.44 -16.18
N ALA A 57 0.40 26.41 -16.03
CA ALA A 57 0.41 27.34 -14.92
C ALA A 57 -0.86 28.19 -14.97
N LYS A 58 -1.53 28.34 -13.83
CA LYS A 58 -2.71 29.20 -13.71
C LYS A 58 -2.34 30.68 -13.69
N ASP A 59 -1.14 31.02 -13.20
CA ASP A 59 -0.67 32.39 -13.12
C ASP A 59 0.86 32.48 -13.20
N LEU A 60 1.34 33.60 -13.74
CA LEU A 60 2.76 33.96 -13.84
C LEU A 60 2.94 35.34 -13.23
N THR A 61 3.64 35.41 -12.10
CA THR A 61 3.85 36.67 -11.37
C THR A 61 5.34 36.98 -11.18
N PHE A 62 5.64 38.24 -10.89
CA PHE A 62 6.99 38.67 -10.53
C PHE A 62 7.01 39.19 -9.09
N GLN A 63 7.79 38.53 -8.23
CA GLN A 63 7.93 38.91 -6.83
C GLN A 63 9.38 38.74 -6.38
N SER A 64 9.90 39.75 -5.66
CA SER A 64 11.23 39.69 -5.02
C SER A 64 12.38 39.32 -5.98
N GLY A 65 12.32 39.77 -7.25
CA GLY A 65 13.35 39.47 -8.24
C GLY A 65 13.22 38.11 -8.93
N GLN A 66 12.16 37.35 -8.64
CA GLN A 66 11.89 36.04 -9.21
C GLN A 66 10.58 36.06 -10.02
N VAL A 67 10.60 35.34 -11.14
CA VAL A 67 9.39 34.96 -11.86
C VAL A 67 8.85 33.71 -11.21
N GLN A 68 7.58 33.74 -10.82
CA GLN A 68 6.86 32.65 -10.18
C GLN A 68 5.81 32.11 -11.15
N PHE A 69 5.90 30.82 -11.45
CA PHE A 69 4.87 30.07 -12.16
C PHE A 69 4.06 29.30 -11.14
N GLU A 70 2.76 29.56 -11.06
CA GLU A 70 1.87 28.89 -10.12
C GLU A 70 0.99 27.86 -10.84
N TYR A 71 0.93 26.65 -10.29
CA TYR A 71 0.18 25.53 -10.84
C TYR A 71 -0.79 25.00 -9.78
N ASP A 72 -1.99 24.60 -10.22
CA ASP A 72 -2.98 23.92 -9.39
C ASP A 72 -2.74 22.42 -9.43
N LEU A 73 -2.52 21.82 -8.25
CA LEU A 73 -2.31 20.40 -8.07
C LEU A 73 -3.56 19.66 -7.58
N THR A 74 -4.73 20.29 -7.56
CA THR A 74 -5.97 19.63 -7.17
C THR A 74 -6.22 18.39 -8.04
N GLY A 75 -6.40 17.23 -7.39
CA GLY A 75 -6.58 15.93 -8.07
C GLY A 75 -5.28 15.21 -8.45
N PHE A 76 -4.12 15.86 -8.32
CA PHE A 76 -2.82 15.26 -8.60
C PHE A 76 -2.12 14.77 -7.33
N LYS A 77 -1.16 13.86 -7.48
CA LYS A 77 -0.26 13.39 -6.42
C LYS A 77 1.19 13.71 -6.79
N ALA A 78 2.05 13.88 -5.79
CA ALA A 78 3.49 14.03 -6.03
C ALA A 78 4.06 12.76 -6.70
N PHE A 79 5.17 12.87 -7.45
CA PHE A 79 5.83 11.73 -8.08
C PHE A 79 6.12 10.57 -7.12
N ASP A 80 6.46 10.87 -5.86
CA ASP A 80 6.73 9.87 -4.83
C ASP A 80 5.50 8.98 -4.51
N HIS A 81 4.29 9.36 -4.92
CA HIS A 81 3.12 8.48 -4.83
C HIS A 81 3.33 7.16 -5.58
N LEU A 82 4.11 7.15 -6.66
CA LEU A 82 4.46 5.91 -7.34
C LEU A 82 5.16 4.90 -6.41
N LYS A 83 5.82 5.35 -5.34
CA LYS A 83 6.48 4.45 -4.37
C LYS A 83 5.48 3.62 -3.54
N SER A 84 4.22 4.07 -3.46
CA SER A 84 3.14 3.38 -2.74
C SER A 84 2.33 2.41 -3.59
N LEU A 85 2.51 2.40 -4.91
CA LEU A 85 1.78 1.48 -5.80
C LEU A 85 2.49 0.13 -5.89
N TYR A 86 1.82 -0.93 -6.36
CA TYR A 86 2.48 -2.18 -6.78
C TYR A 86 3.17 -2.02 -8.12
N PHE A 87 4.15 -2.87 -8.44
CA PHE A 87 4.99 -2.73 -9.63
C PHE A 87 4.16 -2.65 -10.93
N GLU A 88 3.16 -3.51 -11.05
CA GLU A 88 2.31 -3.59 -12.23
C GLU A 88 1.51 -2.30 -12.48
N ASP A 89 1.03 -1.66 -11.41
CA ASP A 89 0.26 -0.42 -11.50
C ASP A 89 1.11 0.79 -11.87
N LYS A 90 2.44 0.69 -11.73
CA LYS A 90 3.38 1.74 -12.15
C LYS A 90 3.61 1.77 -13.67
N LEU A 91 3.32 0.68 -14.39
CA LEU A 91 3.64 0.54 -15.82
C LEU A 91 3.02 1.62 -16.73
N PRO A 92 1.72 2.00 -16.58
CA PRO A 92 1.14 3.08 -17.38
C PRO A 92 1.85 4.42 -17.16
N TYR A 93 2.23 4.72 -15.92
CA TYR A 93 2.96 5.93 -15.57
C TYR A 93 4.36 5.93 -16.19
N TYR A 94 5.07 4.80 -16.17
CA TYR A 94 6.37 4.69 -16.84
C TYR A 94 6.28 4.91 -18.36
N LEU A 95 5.23 4.39 -19.00
CA LEU A 95 4.99 4.63 -20.42
C LEU A 95 4.73 6.11 -20.71
N SER A 96 3.94 6.79 -19.88
CA SER A 96 3.72 8.24 -20.02
C SER A 96 5.02 9.05 -19.84
N LEU A 97 5.87 8.66 -18.89
CA LEU A 97 7.19 9.27 -18.67
C LEU A 97 8.11 9.10 -19.89
N VAL A 98 8.10 7.91 -20.50
CA VAL A 98 8.85 7.64 -21.73
C VAL A 98 8.30 8.46 -22.91
N ARG A 99 6.98 8.62 -23.02
CA ARG A 99 6.36 9.46 -24.06
C ARG A 99 6.79 10.93 -23.94
N ILE A 100 6.82 11.48 -22.72
CA ILE A 100 7.36 12.83 -22.46
C ILE A 100 8.82 12.92 -22.92
N ALA A 101 9.63 11.89 -22.63
CA ALA A 101 11.04 11.87 -23.02
C ALA A 101 11.25 11.79 -24.53
N LYS A 102 10.39 11.05 -25.24
CA LYS A 102 10.45 10.85 -26.69
C LYS A 102 10.06 12.08 -27.49
N ASP A 103 9.27 13.00 -26.92
CA ASP A 103 8.98 14.26 -27.60
C ASP A 103 10.22 15.18 -27.61
N SER A 104 11.04 15.05 -28.66
CA SER A 104 12.24 15.87 -28.87
C SER A 104 11.94 17.36 -29.03
N SER A 105 10.70 17.74 -29.35
CA SER A 105 10.31 19.15 -29.50
C SER A 105 10.06 19.84 -28.15
N VAL A 106 9.95 19.06 -27.07
CA VAL A 106 9.71 19.54 -25.72
C VAL A 106 10.90 19.22 -24.83
N THR A 107 11.43 20.24 -24.17
CA THR A 107 12.44 20.07 -23.11
C THR A 107 11.74 20.34 -21.78
N VAL A 108 11.74 19.35 -20.90
CA VAL A 108 11.18 19.47 -19.54
C VAL A 108 12.31 19.45 -18.50
N LEU A 109 12.00 19.88 -17.28
CA LEU A 109 12.93 19.75 -16.17
C LEU A 109 12.91 18.31 -15.64
N TRP A 110 14.03 17.59 -15.79
CA TRP A 110 14.16 16.18 -15.41
C TRP A 110 14.54 16.03 -13.93
N GLN A 111 13.64 16.46 -13.05
CA GLN A 111 13.72 16.30 -11.60
C GLN A 111 12.39 15.72 -11.12
N LYS A 112 12.41 14.80 -10.15
CA LYS A 112 11.19 14.11 -9.71
C LYS A 112 10.11 15.09 -9.23
N GLU A 113 10.52 16.20 -8.62
CA GLU A 113 9.63 17.26 -8.13
C GLU A 113 8.89 17.98 -9.26
N ASN A 114 9.37 17.95 -10.50
CA ASN A 114 8.71 18.55 -11.66
C ASN A 114 7.56 17.69 -12.22
N PHE A 115 7.47 16.44 -11.78
CA PHE A 115 6.49 15.49 -12.26
C PHE A 115 5.41 15.27 -11.20
N VAL A 116 4.17 15.23 -11.65
CA VAL A 116 3.02 14.85 -10.83
C VAL A 116 2.31 13.66 -11.44
N ILE A 117 1.60 12.94 -10.60
CA ILE A 117 0.84 11.75 -10.95
C ILE A 117 -0.63 12.15 -11.04
N ASP A 118 -1.25 11.79 -12.16
CA ASP A 118 -2.69 11.83 -12.37
C ASP A 118 -3.24 10.42 -12.15
N PRO A 119 -3.85 10.13 -10.97
CA PRO A 119 -4.34 8.79 -10.67
C PRO A 119 -5.55 8.40 -11.52
N GLU A 120 -6.33 9.38 -11.99
CA GLU A 120 -7.55 9.16 -12.78
C GLU A 120 -7.18 8.73 -14.21
N GLU A 121 -6.28 9.48 -14.86
CA GLU A 121 -5.84 9.18 -16.22
C GLU A 121 -4.71 8.13 -16.26
N LYS A 122 -4.14 7.78 -15.10
CA LYS A 122 -2.93 6.94 -14.95
C LYS A 122 -1.72 7.48 -15.72
N LEU A 123 -1.52 8.80 -15.65
CA LEU A 123 -0.46 9.51 -16.39
C LEU A 123 0.49 10.26 -15.45
N VAL A 124 1.72 10.42 -15.91
CA VAL A 124 2.67 11.41 -15.38
C VAL A 124 2.51 12.70 -16.17
N LYS A 125 2.43 13.83 -15.48
CA LYS A 125 2.40 15.17 -16.08
C LYS A 125 3.61 15.99 -15.64
N ALA A 126 4.21 16.73 -16.57
CA ALA A 126 5.34 17.63 -16.32
C ALA A 126 4.86 19.08 -16.22
N ALA A 127 5.33 19.81 -15.21
CA ALA A 127 4.95 21.21 -15.00
C ALA A 127 5.87 22.20 -15.73
N VAL A 128 7.17 22.16 -15.43
CA VAL A 128 8.17 23.11 -15.91
C VAL A 128 8.74 22.66 -17.26
N ILE A 129 8.54 23.52 -18.26
CA ILE A 129 8.89 23.28 -19.66
C ILE A 129 9.69 24.47 -20.20
N GLU A 130 10.70 24.16 -21.02
CA GLU A 130 11.50 25.15 -21.74
C GLU A 130 10.65 25.91 -22.77
N ASN A 131 10.89 27.22 -22.85
CA ASN A 131 10.29 28.10 -23.84
C ASN A 131 11.32 29.07 -24.41
N GLU A 132 10.86 30.03 -25.22
CA GLU A 132 11.75 30.97 -25.92
C GLU A 132 12.62 31.80 -24.95
N GLU A 133 12.10 32.13 -23.76
CA GLU A 133 12.75 33.00 -22.77
C GLU A 133 13.34 32.26 -21.55
N LEU A 134 12.78 31.10 -21.18
CA LEU A 134 13.24 30.25 -20.09
C LEU A 134 14.05 29.06 -20.62
N GLN A 135 15.33 28.95 -20.25
CA GLN A 135 16.16 27.77 -20.55
C GLN A 135 16.22 26.79 -19.38
N LEU A 136 16.14 25.49 -19.68
CA LEU A 136 16.26 24.44 -18.69
C LEU A 136 17.62 23.75 -18.76
N GLN A 137 18.19 23.49 -17.58
CA GLN A 137 19.51 22.89 -17.44
C GLN A 137 19.40 21.52 -16.78
N ASN A 138 19.41 20.49 -17.62
CA ASN A 138 19.35 19.10 -17.18
C ASN A 138 20.77 18.50 -17.15
N PRO A 139 21.22 17.96 -16.01
CA PRO A 139 22.55 17.36 -15.91
C PRO A 139 22.65 15.96 -16.53
N LYS A 140 21.51 15.32 -16.82
CA LYS A 140 21.40 13.95 -17.35
C LYS A 140 20.77 13.98 -18.74
N SER A 141 21.08 12.95 -19.54
CA SER A 141 20.34 12.65 -20.78
C SER A 141 18.88 12.32 -20.46
N ARG A 142 18.00 12.37 -21.46
CA ARG A 142 16.58 12.04 -21.26
C ARG A 142 16.42 10.56 -20.87
N GLU A 143 17.21 9.71 -21.51
CA GLU A 143 17.30 8.28 -21.25
C GLU A 143 17.69 8.00 -19.79
N ASP A 144 18.77 8.63 -19.32
CA ASP A 144 19.26 8.41 -17.96
C ASP A 144 18.32 9.01 -16.91
N ALA A 145 17.67 10.13 -17.23
CA ALA A 145 16.64 10.72 -16.37
C ALA A 145 15.42 9.80 -16.22
N VAL A 146 14.90 9.25 -17.32
CA VAL A 146 13.77 8.29 -17.28
C VAL A 146 14.15 7.06 -16.47
N LYS A 147 15.33 6.48 -16.72
CA LYS A 147 15.81 5.32 -15.94
C LYS A 147 15.93 5.65 -14.47
N GLU A 148 16.51 6.79 -14.11
CA GLU A 148 16.63 7.20 -12.72
C GLU A 148 15.25 7.35 -12.07
N LEU A 149 14.29 8.01 -12.72
CA LEU A 149 12.96 8.22 -12.18
C LEU A 149 12.21 6.90 -11.97
N ILE A 150 12.29 5.96 -12.92
CA ILE A 150 11.74 4.60 -12.77
C ILE A 150 12.39 3.88 -11.59
N ILE A 151 13.71 3.99 -11.42
CA ILE A 151 14.40 3.33 -10.31
C ILE A 151 14.06 3.99 -8.97
N ILE A 152 13.94 5.32 -8.93
CA ILE A 152 13.51 6.06 -7.73
C ILE A 152 12.12 5.60 -7.31
N SER A 153 11.17 5.40 -8.23
CA SER A 153 9.81 4.96 -7.86
C SER A 153 9.76 3.49 -7.39
N LEU A 154 10.77 2.68 -7.70
CA LEU A 154 10.87 1.29 -7.22
C LEU A 154 11.64 1.15 -5.90
N THR A 155 12.29 2.22 -5.43
CA THR A 155 13.26 2.14 -4.32
C THR A 155 13.07 3.25 -3.28
N SER A 156 13.60 3.02 -2.08
CA SER A 156 13.70 4.04 -1.03
C SER A 156 14.69 5.17 -1.38
N LEU A 157 15.44 5.04 -2.48
CA LEU A 157 16.40 6.04 -2.92
C LEU A 157 15.71 7.33 -3.40
N ASN A 158 16.38 8.45 -3.17
CA ASN A 158 16.00 9.76 -3.72
C ASN A 158 16.85 10.17 -4.92
N ARG A 159 17.97 9.49 -5.15
CA ARG A 159 18.89 9.67 -6.29
C ARG A 159 19.60 8.38 -6.59
N VAL A 160 19.90 8.13 -7.87
CA VAL A 160 20.58 6.91 -8.31
C VAL A 160 22.01 7.25 -8.72
N LEU A 161 22.97 6.92 -7.84
CA LEU A 161 24.41 7.15 -8.04
C LEU A 161 25.14 5.88 -8.52
N GLY A 162 24.47 4.74 -8.52
CA GLY A 162 24.99 3.44 -8.89
C GLY A 162 23.87 2.40 -8.94
N ARG A 163 24.22 1.13 -9.17
CA ARG A 163 23.25 0.04 -9.17
C ARG A 163 22.59 -0.07 -7.78
N PRO A 164 21.25 0.01 -7.68
CA PRO A 164 20.54 -0.20 -6.41
C PRO A 164 20.81 -1.60 -5.85
N ARG A 165 20.83 -1.71 -4.53
CA ARG A 165 20.89 -2.99 -3.81
C ARG A 165 19.48 -3.56 -3.69
N ARG A 166 19.36 -4.87 -3.50
CA ARG A 166 18.06 -5.53 -3.29
C ARG A 166 17.27 -4.90 -2.11
N SER A 167 17.97 -4.56 -1.03
CA SER A 167 17.40 -3.89 0.15
C SER A 167 16.83 -2.50 -0.12
N ASP A 168 17.19 -1.88 -1.24
CA ASP A 168 16.71 -0.55 -1.59
C ASP A 168 15.30 -0.61 -2.19
N PHE A 169 14.85 -1.77 -2.69
CA PHE A 169 13.56 -1.95 -3.35
C PHE A 169 12.42 -2.12 -2.36
N PHE A 170 11.28 -1.52 -2.66
CA PHE A 170 10.03 -1.75 -1.92
C PHE A 170 9.52 -3.17 -2.16
N GLU A 171 9.50 -3.60 -3.42
CA GLU A 171 9.11 -4.96 -3.81
C GLU A 171 10.37 -5.77 -4.16
N GLN A 172 10.73 -6.74 -3.31
CA GLN A 172 11.97 -7.52 -3.44
C GLN A 172 11.79 -8.82 -4.24
N SER A 173 10.75 -8.91 -5.08
CA SER A 173 10.54 -10.06 -5.96
C SER A 173 11.61 -10.11 -7.06
N GLU A 174 11.98 -11.31 -7.52
CA GLU A 174 12.96 -11.47 -8.60
C GLU A 174 12.56 -10.75 -9.89
N ASP A 175 11.25 -10.61 -10.13
CA ASP A 175 10.72 -9.94 -11.31
C ASP A 175 10.97 -8.44 -11.28
N VAL A 176 10.72 -7.79 -10.14
CA VAL A 176 10.96 -6.34 -9.96
C VAL A 176 12.46 -6.03 -10.01
N ILE A 177 13.29 -6.85 -9.36
CA ILE A 177 14.74 -6.68 -9.39
C ILE A 177 15.28 -6.84 -10.82
N ARG A 178 14.86 -7.88 -11.54
CA ARG A 178 15.26 -8.14 -12.92
C ARG A 178 14.75 -7.06 -13.87
N PHE A 179 13.55 -6.54 -13.66
CA PHE A 179 13.01 -5.39 -14.38
C PHE A 179 13.93 -4.18 -14.22
N ALA A 180 14.21 -3.81 -12.98
CA ALA A 180 15.05 -2.66 -12.65
C ALA A 180 16.46 -2.80 -13.23
N GLU A 181 17.05 -3.99 -13.14
CA GLU A 181 18.35 -4.29 -13.76
C GLU A 181 18.31 -4.17 -15.28
N THR A 182 17.23 -4.62 -15.92
CA THR A 182 17.08 -4.54 -17.38
C THR A 182 16.97 -3.09 -17.81
N ILE A 183 16.09 -2.31 -17.19
CA ILE A 183 15.91 -0.87 -17.42
C ILE A 183 17.24 -0.12 -17.24
N PHE A 184 17.91 -0.35 -16.10
CA PHE A 184 19.07 0.46 -15.71
C PHE A 184 20.36 0.05 -16.44
N LEU A 185 20.59 -1.25 -16.68
CA LEU A 185 21.88 -1.75 -17.19
C LEU A 185 21.84 -2.19 -18.65
N ARG A 186 20.68 -2.63 -19.17
CA ARG A 186 20.61 -3.29 -20.48
C ARG A 186 20.05 -2.39 -21.57
N LEU A 187 18.99 -1.65 -21.26
CA LEU A 187 18.32 -0.79 -22.24
C LEU A 187 19.06 0.54 -22.39
N LYS A 188 19.24 1.01 -23.62
CA LYS A 188 20.04 2.19 -23.95
C LYS A 188 19.21 3.32 -24.55
N THR A 189 18.13 3.00 -25.27
CA THR A 189 17.30 3.99 -25.96
C THR A 189 15.89 4.06 -25.39
N LEU A 190 15.19 5.19 -25.59
CA LEU A 190 13.79 5.34 -25.18
C LEU A 190 12.86 4.33 -25.88
N ASP A 191 13.15 3.98 -27.14
CA ASP A 191 12.37 2.99 -27.89
C ASP A 191 12.52 1.57 -27.32
N GLU A 192 13.73 1.21 -26.88
CA GLU A 192 13.98 -0.06 -26.18
C GLU A 192 13.24 -0.11 -24.85
N ILE A 193 13.26 0.99 -24.08
CA ILE A 193 12.54 1.10 -22.81
C ILE A 193 11.03 0.99 -23.03
N GLU A 194 10.47 1.73 -23.99
CA GLU A 194 9.04 1.67 -24.32
C GLU A 194 8.62 0.25 -24.74
N SER A 195 9.36 -0.37 -25.65
CA SER A 195 9.04 -1.72 -26.14
C SER A 195 9.08 -2.75 -25.01
N TYR A 196 10.05 -2.63 -24.10
CA TYR A 196 10.15 -3.50 -22.93
C TYR A 196 8.99 -3.31 -21.96
N LEU A 197 8.62 -2.06 -21.66
CA LEU A 197 7.48 -1.72 -20.80
C LEU A 197 6.16 -2.24 -21.38
N LEU A 198 5.94 -2.07 -22.69
CA LEU A 198 4.75 -2.56 -23.38
C LEU A 198 4.66 -4.09 -23.32
N GLY A 199 5.79 -4.79 -23.52
CA GLY A 199 5.82 -6.26 -23.42
C GLY A 199 5.45 -6.75 -22.02
N ILE A 200 5.94 -6.09 -20.97
CA ILE A 200 5.56 -6.44 -19.58
C ILE A 200 4.10 -6.11 -19.32
N GLN A 201 3.61 -4.95 -19.78
CA GLN A 201 2.22 -4.58 -19.60
C GLN A 201 1.27 -5.57 -20.31
N GLU A 202 1.64 -6.06 -21.48
CA GLU A 202 0.90 -7.10 -22.20
C GLU A 202 0.91 -8.43 -21.42
N GLU A 203 2.05 -8.85 -20.89
CA GLU A 203 2.18 -10.06 -20.05
C GLU A 203 1.30 -9.96 -18.78
N VAL A 204 1.34 -8.82 -18.09
CA VAL A 204 0.52 -8.54 -16.90
C VAL A 204 -0.97 -8.59 -17.26
N ASN A 205 -1.37 -7.94 -18.35
CA ASN A 205 -2.77 -7.91 -18.78
C ASN A 205 -3.28 -9.30 -19.18
N GLU A 206 -2.44 -10.10 -19.84
CA GLU A 206 -2.77 -11.47 -20.21
C GLU A 206 -2.93 -12.35 -18.97
N ARG A 207 -2.01 -12.23 -17.99
CA ARG A 207 -2.13 -12.92 -16.69
C ARG A 207 -3.43 -12.56 -15.97
N LYS A 208 -3.73 -11.26 -15.82
CA LYS A 208 -4.98 -10.79 -15.20
C LYS A 208 -6.22 -11.30 -15.93
N ARG A 209 -6.17 -11.38 -17.27
CA ARG A 209 -7.27 -11.93 -18.06
C ARG A 209 -7.46 -13.42 -17.81
N LEU A 210 -6.38 -14.20 -17.79
CA LEU A 210 -6.45 -15.63 -17.53
C LEU A 210 -6.98 -15.91 -16.12
N GLU A 211 -6.52 -15.18 -15.12
CA GLU A 211 -7.02 -15.27 -13.74
C GLU A 211 -8.52 -14.93 -13.67
N ALA A 212 -8.96 -13.86 -14.35
CA ALA A 212 -10.37 -13.51 -14.42
C ALA A 212 -11.21 -14.57 -15.16
N GLU A 213 -10.70 -15.16 -16.24
CA GLU A 213 -11.35 -16.25 -16.96
C GLU A 213 -11.45 -17.53 -16.12
N GLU A 214 -10.40 -17.86 -15.36
CA GLU A 214 -10.40 -19.00 -14.44
C GLU A 214 -11.39 -18.79 -13.29
N LEU A 215 -11.42 -17.60 -12.69
CA LEU A 215 -12.40 -17.23 -11.67
C LEU A 215 -13.83 -17.33 -12.22
N ALA A 216 -14.09 -16.79 -13.42
CA ALA A 216 -15.40 -16.88 -14.07
C ALA A 216 -15.80 -18.33 -14.40
N GLN A 217 -14.85 -19.18 -14.81
CA GLN A 217 -15.10 -20.61 -15.02
C GLN A 217 -15.41 -21.34 -13.72
N GLN A 218 -14.69 -21.05 -12.64
CA GLN A 218 -14.96 -21.62 -11.32
C GLN A 218 -16.35 -21.21 -10.81
N GLU A 219 -16.77 -19.97 -11.03
CA GLU A 219 -18.13 -19.52 -10.70
C GLU A 219 -19.20 -20.18 -11.58
N ALA A 220 -18.95 -20.32 -12.88
CA ALA A 220 -19.88 -21.00 -13.79
C ALA A 220 -20.04 -22.50 -13.47
N ASP A 221 -18.96 -23.17 -13.05
CA ASP A 221 -19.00 -24.58 -12.65
C ASP A 221 -19.65 -24.75 -11.26
N LYS A 222 -19.47 -23.81 -10.32
CA LYS A 222 -20.26 -23.76 -9.07
C LYS A 222 -21.77 -23.60 -9.37
N GLY A 223 -22.13 -22.82 -10.39
CA GLY A 223 -23.52 -22.67 -10.86
C GLY A 223 -24.12 -23.91 -11.52
N ARG A 224 -23.28 -24.81 -12.08
CA ARG A 224 -23.73 -26.10 -12.66
C ARG A 224 -23.93 -27.19 -11.62
N PHE A 225 -23.24 -27.12 -10.48
CA PHE A 225 -23.41 -28.08 -9.39
C PHE A 225 -24.67 -27.84 -8.54
N SER A 226 -25.21 -26.62 -8.50
CA SER A 226 -26.46 -26.31 -7.76
C SER A 226 -27.74 -26.77 -8.48
N PHE A 227 -27.72 -26.97 -9.80
CA PHE A 227 -28.87 -27.45 -10.57
C PHE A 227 -28.96 -28.97 -10.72
N SER A 228 -27.92 -29.74 -10.36
CA SER A 228 -27.97 -31.21 -10.47
C SER A 228 -28.68 -31.90 -9.28
N LEU A 229 -28.77 -31.23 -8.13
CA LEU A 229 -29.45 -31.74 -6.93
C LEU A 229 -30.97 -31.50 -6.92
N VAL A 230 -31.48 -30.56 -7.73
CA VAL A 230 -32.92 -30.22 -7.77
C VAL A 230 -33.72 -31.14 -8.71
N ASN A 231 -33.06 -31.94 -9.56
CA ASN A 231 -33.76 -32.86 -10.47
C ASN A 231 -33.88 -34.31 -9.97
N LEU A 232 -33.47 -34.61 -8.72
CA LEU A 232 -33.63 -35.96 -8.15
C LEU A 232 -34.95 -36.20 -7.41
N ILE A 233 -35.82 -35.19 -7.30
CA ILE A 233 -37.15 -35.30 -6.66
C ILE A 233 -38.24 -34.77 -7.60
N LYS A 234 -38.54 -35.54 -8.66
CA LYS A 234 -39.89 -35.63 -9.25
C LYS A 234 -39.96 -36.79 -10.24
N GLY A 235 -40.61 -37.86 -9.81
CA GLY A 235 -40.91 -39.00 -10.65
C GLY A 235 -42.07 -38.76 -11.63
N ARG A 236 -41.93 -39.40 -12.80
CA ARG A 236 -42.96 -39.94 -13.72
C ARG A 236 -43.89 -38.96 -14.48
N LYS A 237 -43.70 -38.87 -15.81
CA LYS A 237 -44.37 -39.73 -16.83
C LYS A 237 -43.85 -39.51 -18.27
N GLU A 238 -43.55 -40.63 -18.93
CA GLU A 238 -43.72 -41.01 -20.37
C GLU A 238 -43.18 -40.11 -21.50
N SER A 239 -42.17 -40.62 -22.24
CA SER A 239 -42.25 -41.13 -23.64
C SER A 239 -42.10 -40.01 -24.70
N ALA A 240 -41.26 -40.03 -25.75
CA ALA A 240 -40.55 -41.08 -26.48
C ALA A 240 -39.54 -40.45 -27.48
N VAL A 241 -38.50 -41.21 -27.87
CA VAL A 241 -37.93 -41.37 -29.24
C VAL A 241 -36.84 -40.40 -29.79
N LYS A 242 -35.64 -41.00 -29.95
CA LYS A 242 -34.60 -40.92 -31.04
C LYS A 242 -33.88 -39.56 -31.24
N THR A 243 -32.55 -39.44 -31.41
CA THR A 243 -31.50 -40.31 -31.98
C THR A 243 -30.13 -39.64 -31.74
N THR A 244 -29.09 -40.39 -31.33
CA THR A 244 -27.65 -40.14 -31.62
C THR A 244 -27.26 -41.04 -32.82
N PRO A 245 -26.07 -40.97 -33.49
CA PRO A 245 -24.73 -40.53 -33.03
C PRO A 245 -23.95 -39.65 -34.08
N GLN A 246 -22.77 -39.08 -33.88
CA GLN A 246 -21.39 -39.64 -33.76
C GLN A 246 -20.40 -38.43 -33.68
N LEU A 247 -19.48 -38.35 -32.72
CA LEU A 247 -18.04 -38.73 -32.78
C LEU A 247 -17.12 -37.94 -33.74
N SER A 248 -16.09 -37.27 -33.19
CA SER A 248 -14.68 -37.52 -33.54
C SER A 248 -13.68 -36.79 -32.61
N LEU A 249 -12.73 -37.56 -32.08
CA LEU A 249 -11.48 -37.16 -31.42
C LEU A 249 -10.52 -36.42 -32.38
N ALA A 250 -9.61 -35.58 -31.84
CA ALA A 250 -8.16 -35.74 -32.06
C ALA A 250 -7.32 -34.90 -31.08
N LYS A 251 -6.20 -35.51 -30.68
CA LYS A 251 -5.14 -35.16 -29.72
C LYS A 251 -4.07 -34.24 -30.35
N SER A 252 -3.35 -33.48 -29.53
CA SER A 252 -1.90 -33.27 -29.71
C SER A 252 -1.23 -32.78 -28.42
N GLU A 253 -0.28 -33.56 -27.92
CA GLU A 253 0.65 -33.29 -26.80
C GLU A 253 1.85 -32.44 -27.24
N GLY A 254 2.54 -31.76 -26.32
CA GLY A 254 3.83 -31.12 -26.64
C GLY A 254 4.60 -30.30 -25.59
N LYS A 255 4.99 -30.91 -24.46
CA LYS A 255 6.27 -30.72 -23.70
C LYS A 255 6.59 -29.40 -22.94
N GLN A 256 6.80 -29.58 -21.62
CA GLN A 256 7.63 -28.75 -20.72
C GLN A 256 9.15 -28.85 -21.04
N PRO A 257 9.98 -28.00 -20.40
CA PRO A 257 10.77 -28.51 -19.28
C PRO A 257 10.81 -27.63 -18.01
N LYS A 258 10.98 -28.30 -16.86
CA LYS A 258 11.19 -27.79 -15.49
C LYS A 258 12.67 -27.51 -15.15
N LYS A 259 12.85 -26.75 -14.05
CA LYS A 259 13.93 -26.70 -13.01
C LYS A 259 14.76 -25.40 -13.02
N SER A 260 15.18 -24.81 -11.89
CA SER A 260 15.00 -25.09 -10.45
C SER A 260 15.55 -23.91 -9.61
N VAL A 261 14.90 -23.71 -8.47
CA VAL A 261 15.15 -22.93 -7.23
C VAL A 261 16.62 -22.68 -6.80
N ALA A 262 16.87 -21.49 -6.24
CA ALA A 262 17.63 -21.29 -4.98
C ALA A 262 17.35 -19.90 -4.39
N ALA A 263 16.52 -19.86 -3.35
CA ALA A 263 16.36 -18.74 -2.42
C ALA A 263 17.19 -19.01 -1.16
N THR A 264 17.76 -17.97 -0.55
CA THR A 264 18.21 -17.98 0.85
C THR A 264 17.97 -16.61 1.48
N ASP A 265 17.04 -16.60 2.43
CA ASP A 265 16.90 -15.84 3.68
C ASP A 265 17.40 -14.38 3.77
N SER A 266 16.44 -13.49 3.98
CA SER A 266 16.59 -12.18 4.62
C SER A 266 16.00 -12.23 6.02
N ASN A 267 16.77 -11.79 7.02
CA ASN A 267 16.29 -11.62 8.38
C ASN A 267 16.09 -10.13 8.70
N LYS A 268 14.95 -9.90 9.37
CA LYS A 268 14.34 -8.72 9.99
C LYS A 268 15.27 -7.57 10.41
N ARG A 269 14.80 -6.32 10.19
CA ARG A 269 14.74 -5.17 11.13
C ARG A 269 14.70 -3.83 10.37
N PHE A 270 13.57 -3.11 10.39
CA PHE A 270 13.48 -1.64 10.60
C PHE A 270 12.04 -1.13 10.42
N LEU A 271 11.31 -0.88 11.51
CA LEU A 271 10.23 0.11 11.56
C LEU A 271 10.19 0.70 12.97
N LEU A 272 10.67 1.93 13.10
CA LEU A 272 10.45 2.81 14.26
C LEU A 272 10.57 4.24 13.72
N GLY A 273 9.44 4.94 13.55
CA GLY A 273 9.49 6.34 13.09
C GLY A 273 8.23 6.96 12.51
N THR A 274 7.02 6.44 12.77
CA THR A 274 5.76 6.99 12.25
C THR A 274 4.98 7.86 13.24
N ALA A 275 5.33 7.85 14.54
CA ALA A 275 4.51 8.50 15.56
C ALA A 275 4.53 10.05 15.55
N GLY A 276 5.64 10.72 15.22
CA GLY A 276 5.74 12.19 15.36
C GLY A 276 5.10 13.05 14.26
N ILE A 277 4.45 12.45 13.25
CA ILE A 277 3.90 13.19 12.10
C ILE A 277 2.44 13.62 12.34
N LEU A 278 1.70 12.89 13.19
CA LEU A 278 0.28 13.14 13.46
C LEU A 278 0.06 14.35 14.36
N ALA A 279 0.72 14.46 15.52
CA ALA A 279 0.61 15.65 16.37
C ALA A 279 0.98 16.95 15.65
N VAL A 280 2.03 16.95 14.82
CA VAL A 280 2.43 18.14 14.05
C VAL A 280 1.34 18.55 13.05
N ALA A 281 0.63 17.59 12.43
CA ALA A 281 -0.45 17.88 11.49
C ALA A 281 -1.68 18.49 12.18
N VAL A 282 -2.07 17.98 13.35
CA VAL A 282 -3.21 18.50 14.13
C VAL A 282 -2.87 19.88 14.72
N LEU A 283 -1.67 20.06 15.27
CA LEU A 283 -1.17 21.36 15.76
C LEU A 283 -1.12 22.43 14.66
N LEU A 284 -0.66 22.08 13.45
CA LEU A 284 -0.66 22.98 12.29
C LEU A 284 -2.07 23.41 11.89
N ASN A 285 -3.05 22.49 11.96
CA ASN A 285 -4.42 22.76 11.51
C ASN A 285 -5.11 23.80 12.43
N ILE A 286 -4.84 23.77 13.73
CA ILE A 286 -5.40 24.71 14.71
C ILE A 286 -4.75 26.10 14.64
N VAL A 287 -3.42 26.16 14.49
CA VAL A 287 -2.72 27.45 14.27
C VAL A 287 -3.24 28.14 13.00
N LEU A 288 -3.49 27.37 11.93
CA LEU A 288 -4.02 27.89 10.67
C LEU A 288 -5.51 28.31 10.76
N THR A 289 -6.33 27.62 11.56
CA THR A 289 -7.76 28.01 11.72
C THR A 289 -7.94 29.22 12.65
N ASN A 290 -7.17 29.32 13.75
CA ASN A 290 -7.23 30.48 14.64
C ASN A 290 -6.67 31.76 13.98
N ALA A 291 -5.67 31.64 13.10
CA ALA A 291 -5.17 32.77 12.29
C ALA A 291 -6.25 33.33 11.33
N ASN A 292 -7.21 32.49 10.91
CA ASN A 292 -8.29 32.88 10.00
C ASN A 292 -9.50 33.47 10.76
N GLU A 293 -9.77 33.03 12.00
CA GLU A 293 -10.83 33.59 12.85
C GLU A 293 -10.45 34.97 13.44
N ASN A 294 -9.17 35.18 13.79
CA ASN A 294 -8.67 36.47 14.29
C ASN A 294 -8.60 37.58 13.22
N ALA A 295 -8.75 37.24 11.93
CA ALA A 295 -8.83 38.21 10.84
C ALA A 295 -10.22 38.86 10.69
N GLN A 296 -11.25 38.40 11.42
CA GLN A 296 -12.62 38.92 11.33
C GLN A 296 -13.13 39.66 12.58
N ALA A 297 -12.36 39.77 13.66
CA ALA A 297 -12.79 40.48 14.86
C ALA A 297 -12.02 41.79 15.07
N THR A 298 -12.52 42.88 14.48
CA THR A 298 -12.16 44.23 14.94
C THR A 298 -13.05 44.69 16.09
N ASP A 299 -12.41 44.75 17.26
CA ASP A 299 -12.52 45.76 18.32
C ASP A 299 -13.80 45.79 19.20
N ALA A 300 -13.65 45.32 20.45
CA ALA A 300 -14.21 46.00 21.63
C ALA A 300 -13.63 45.45 22.96
N GLY A 301 -13.01 46.33 23.76
CA GLY A 301 -13.21 46.30 25.22
C GLY A 301 -12.02 45.89 26.10
N LYS A 302 -11.65 46.79 27.01
CA LYS A 302 -10.56 46.74 27.99
C LYS A 302 -10.70 45.70 29.11
N THR A 303 -9.57 45.05 29.39
CA THR A 303 -8.95 44.73 30.71
C THR A 303 -9.64 43.72 31.65
N GLU A 304 -9.00 42.56 31.81
CA GLU A 304 -8.54 42.02 33.11
C GLU A 304 -7.38 41.04 32.86
N VAL A 305 -6.22 41.27 33.49
CA VAL A 305 -5.05 40.40 33.40
C VAL A 305 -5.29 39.20 34.31
N SER A 306 -5.94 38.17 33.78
CA SER A 306 -5.53 36.80 34.10
C SER A 306 -4.41 36.46 33.12
N GLU A 307 -3.39 35.69 33.51
CA GLU A 307 -2.44 35.10 32.56
C GLU A 307 -3.23 34.13 31.67
N GLU A 308 -3.92 34.68 30.67
CA GLU A 308 -4.69 33.92 29.70
C GLU A 308 -3.68 33.14 28.87
N ILE A 309 -3.71 31.82 29.05
CA ILE A 309 -2.84 30.89 28.32
C ILE A 309 -3.04 31.15 26.82
N SER A 310 -2.03 31.73 26.18
CA SER A 310 -2.06 31.97 24.75
C SER A 310 -1.90 30.64 24.02
N LEU A 311 -3.02 29.98 23.70
CA LEU A 311 -3.04 28.72 22.97
C LEU A 311 -2.23 28.77 21.67
N GLU A 312 -2.16 29.93 21.01
CA GLU A 312 -1.34 30.11 19.81
C GLU A 312 0.16 29.96 20.09
N GLU A 313 0.65 30.53 21.21
CA GLU A 313 2.04 30.38 21.62
C GLU A 313 2.34 28.96 22.09
N VAL A 314 1.40 28.35 22.81
CA VAL A 314 1.49 26.96 23.27
C VAL A 314 1.61 26.02 22.08
N TYR A 315 0.73 26.12 21.07
CA TYR A 315 0.82 25.27 19.88
C TYR A 315 2.07 25.55 19.04
N ARG A 316 2.53 26.81 18.98
CA ARG A 316 3.81 27.14 18.34
C ARG A 316 5.00 26.46 19.03
N GLN A 317 4.96 26.32 20.36
CA GLN A 317 5.99 25.57 21.11
C GLN A 317 5.88 24.05 20.87
N GLY A 318 4.66 23.51 20.80
CA GLY A 318 4.42 22.13 20.35
C GLY A 318 5.00 21.84 18.98
N LEU A 319 4.83 22.75 18.01
CA LEU A 319 5.44 22.63 16.67
C LEU A 319 6.98 22.67 16.69
N LEU A 320 7.60 23.14 17.77
CA LEU A 320 9.04 23.09 17.99
C LEU A 320 9.49 21.83 18.75
N GLY A 321 8.57 20.92 19.04
CA GLY A 321 8.80 19.63 19.69
C GLY A 321 8.64 19.64 21.22
N ASP A 322 7.99 20.66 21.79
CA ASP A 322 7.70 20.73 23.23
C ASP A 322 6.27 20.26 23.56
N ASP A 323 6.02 18.98 23.30
CA ASP A 323 4.69 18.37 23.45
C ASP A 323 4.20 18.39 24.91
N MET A 324 5.12 18.28 25.88
CA MET A 324 4.80 18.33 27.30
C MET A 324 4.26 19.70 27.72
N ALA A 325 4.84 20.79 27.23
CA ALA A 325 4.34 22.13 27.49
C ALA A 325 2.91 22.34 26.93
N VAL A 326 2.61 21.72 25.77
CA VAL A 326 1.26 21.74 25.20
C VAL A 326 0.28 20.97 26.07
N ILE A 327 0.64 19.76 26.49
CA ILE A 327 -0.18 18.94 27.38
C ILE A 327 -0.49 19.71 28.67
N GLU A 328 0.52 20.25 29.35
CA GLU A 328 0.35 20.98 30.62
C GLU A 328 -0.58 22.20 30.45
N ALA A 329 -0.42 22.95 29.35
CA ALA A 329 -1.24 24.12 29.07
C ALA A 329 -2.71 23.76 28.78
N LEU A 330 -2.96 22.69 28.02
CA LEU A 330 -4.31 22.21 27.72
C LEU A 330 -4.97 21.59 28.96
N GLU A 331 -4.22 20.83 29.77
CA GLU A 331 -4.69 20.30 31.05
C GLU A 331 -5.11 21.42 32.02
N ALA A 332 -4.34 22.52 32.07
CA ALA A 332 -4.63 23.66 32.95
C ALA A 332 -5.94 24.39 32.60
N ILE A 333 -6.38 24.33 31.33
CA ILE A 333 -7.67 24.87 30.89
C ILE A 333 -8.83 23.98 31.36
N GLY A 334 -8.58 22.69 31.51
CA GLY A 334 -9.56 21.68 31.92
C GLY A 334 -10.37 21.15 30.74
N GLN A 335 -10.57 19.83 30.75
CA GLN A 335 -11.13 19.07 29.62
C GLN A 335 -12.53 19.54 29.18
N ASP A 336 -13.40 19.89 30.14
CA ASP A 336 -14.76 20.38 29.87
C ASP A 336 -14.78 21.76 29.19
N SER A 337 -13.71 22.54 29.34
CA SER A 337 -13.58 23.90 28.83
C SER A 337 -12.85 23.96 27.48
N LEU A 338 -12.18 22.89 27.07
CA LEU A 338 -11.46 22.81 25.79
C LEU A 338 -12.44 22.73 24.62
N LYS A 339 -12.09 23.38 23.49
CA LYS A 339 -12.81 23.17 22.23
C LYS A 339 -12.52 21.76 21.72
N GLU A 340 -13.40 21.22 20.89
CA GLU A 340 -13.30 19.84 20.42
C GLU A 340 -11.97 19.53 19.73
N LYS A 341 -11.47 20.44 18.89
CA LYS A 341 -10.17 20.30 18.24
C LYS A 341 -9.00 20.29 19.23
N ASP A 342 -9.13 21.04 20.33
CA ASP A 342 -8.08 21.13 21.35
C ASP A 342 -8.07 19.87 22.22
N LYS A 343 -9.23 19.23 22.41
CA LYS A 343 -9.35 17.90 23.02
C LYS A 343 -8.73 16.82 22.14
N GLU A 344 -8.97 16.87 20.83
CA GLU A 344 -8.38 15.95 19.84
C GLU A 344 -6.84 16.04 19.83
N VAL A 345 -6.29 17.26 19.88
CA VAL A 345 -4.84 17.46 20.08
C VAL A 345 -4.38 16.83 21.39
N LEU A 346 -5.08 17.12 22.49
CA LEU A 346 -4.68 16.62 23.80
C LEU A 346 -4.69 15.08 23.84
N ALA A 347 -5.71 14.45 23.28
CA ALA A 347 -5.82 12.99 23.18
C ALA A 347 -4.70 12.38 22.34
N THR A 348 -4.38 13.00 21.19
CA THR A 348 -3.27 12.58 20.32
C THR A 348 -1.92 12.69 21.03
N LEU A 349 -1.67 13.83 21.70
CA LEU A 349 -0.43 14.06 22.46
C LEU A 349 -0.29 13.09 23.63
N TYR A 350 -1.39 12.74 24.31
CA TYR A 350 -1.37 11.69 25.32
C TYR A 350 -0.95 10.35 24.73
N MET A 351 -1.53 9.95 23.60
CA MET A 351 -1.19 8.71 22.92
C MET A 351 0.28 8.67 22.51
N GLU A 352 0.80 9.75 21.90
CA GLU A 352 2.21 9.83 21.47
C GLU A 352 3.21 9.79 22.63
N ASN A 353 2.81 10.29 23.81
CA ASN A 353 3.62 10.27 25.02
C ASN A 353 3.39 9.02 25.91
N GLY A 354 2.63 8.02 25.43
CA GLY A 354 2.35 6.78 26.15
C GLY A 354 1.37 6.92 27.32
N ASN A 355 0.66 8.05 27.42
CA ASN A 355 -0.39 8.29 28.42
C ASN A 355 -1.74 7.72 27.95
N TYR A 356 -1.78 6.43 27.63
CA TYR A 356 -2.91 5.78 26.95
C TYR A 356 -4.26 5.88 27.68
N ASN A 357 -4.27 5.73 29.01
CA ASN A 357 -5.51 5.89 29.79
C ASN A 357 -6.09 7.30 29.63
N LYS A 358 -5.23 8.34 29.66
CA LYS A 358 -5.68 9.72 29.47
C LYS A 358 -6.14 9.99 28.05
N ALA A 359 -5.51 9.35 27.06
CA ALA A 359 -5.94 9.44 25.66
C ALA A 359 -7.36 8.90 25.49
N ILE A 360 -7.66 7.73 26.07
CA ILE A 360 -8.98 7.09 25.99
C ILE A 360 -10.03 7.82 26.84
N GLU A 361 -9.65 8.34 28.01
CA GLU A 361 -10.53 9.21 28.80
C GLU A 361 -10.91 10.49 28.03
N ALA A 362 -9.99 11.01 27.22
CA ALA A 362 -10.24 12.18 26.38
C ALA A 362 -11.02 11.88 25.11
N ASP A 363 -10.77 10.72 24.50
CA ASP A 363 -11.48 10.23 23.33
C ASP A 363 -11.61 8.69 23.39
N PRO A 364 -12.80 8.18 23.79
CA PRO A 364 -13.04 6.75 23.86
C PRO A 364 -12.89 6.02 22.51
N GLU A 365 -13.01 6.71 21.37
CA GLU A 365 -12.86 6.11 20.04
C GLU A 365 -11.42 5.64 19.78
N LEU A 366 -10.44 6.19 20.49
CA LEU A 366 -9.02 5.79 20.40
C LEU A 366 -8.72 4.43 21.03
N THR A 367 -9.67 3.79 21.72
CA THR A 367 -9.45 2.50 22.39
C THR A 367 -8.92 1.44 21.41
N SER A 368 -9.47 1.39 20.19
CA SER A 368 -9.03 0.45 19.15
C SER A 368 -7.58 0.69 18.72
N GLU A 369 -7.22 1.96 18.49
CA GLU A 369 -5.89 2.37 18.04
C GLU A 369 -4.83 2.13 19.12
N VAL A 370 -5.15 2.48 20.37
CA VAL A 370 -4.27 2.24 21.52
C VAL A 370 -4.03 0.74 21.71
N ALA A 371 -5.07 -0.09 21.63
CA ALA A 371 -4.94 -1.54 21.78
C ALA A 371 -4.03 -2.13 20.69
N ALA A 372 -4.27 -1.77 19.43
CA ALA A 372 -3.45 -2.21 18.30
C ALA A 372 -1.99 -1.76 18.43
N LYS A 373 -1.75 -0.51 18.84
CA LYS A 373 -0.40 0.02 19.07
C LYS A 373 0.35 -0.72 20.17
N LEU A 374 -0.31 -1.01 21.30
CA LEU A 374 0.29 -1.77 22.39
C LEU A 374 0.67 -3.19 21.95
N MET A 375 -0.13 -3.80 21.08
CA MET A 375 0.21 -5.09 20.47
C MET A 375 1.37 -5.02 19.49
N GLU A 376 1.41 -4.01 18.61
CA GLU A 376 2.52 -3.80 17.68
C GLU A 376 3.85 -3.62 18.43
N GLU A 377 3.81 -2.96 19.58
CA GLU A 377 4.96 -2.74 20.47
C GLU A 377 5.29 -3.92 21.39
N ASP A 378 4.56 -5.04 21.30
CA ASP A 378 4.69 -6.25 22.15
C ASP A 378 4.54 -5.95 23.66
N LYS A 379 3.65 -5.02 24.00
CA LYS A 379 3.38 -4.54 25.37
C LYS A 379 2.10 -5.14 25.96
N VAL A 380 2.03 -6.47 25.95
CA VAL A 380 0.86 -7.22 26.44
C VAL A 380 0.51 -6.88 27.91
N ASP A 381 1.52 -6.70 28.76
CA ASP A 381 1.30 -6.32 30.18
C ASP A 381 0.63 -4.93 30.32
N GLU A 382 0.97 -3.97 29.45
CA GLU A 382 0.35 -2.65 29.44
C GLU A 382 -1.08 -2.72 28.87
N LEU A 383 -1.33 -3.59 27.89
CA LEU A 383 -2.66 -3.85 27.35
C LEU A 383 -3.59 -4.50 28.39
N GLN A 384 -3.08 -5.41 29.21
CA GLN A 384 -3.82 -5.98 30.35
C GLN A 384 -4.12 -4.91 31.42
N ALA A 385 -3.16 -4.04 31.69
CA ALA A 385 -3.37 -2.92 32.62
C ALA A 385 -4.42 -1.93 32.09
N LEU A 386 -4.45 -1.71 30.78
CA LEU A 386 -5.48 -0.92 30.11
C LEU A 386 -6.86 -1.60 30.22
N GLU A 387 -6.97 -2.89 29.95
CA GLU A 387 -8.26 -3.61 30.12
C GLU A 387 -8.82 -3.43 31.54
N ALA A 388 -7.96 -3.48 32.55
CA ALA A 388 -8.34 -3.33 33.95
C ALA A 388 -8.72 -1.89 34.35
N SER A 389 -8.28 -0.87 33.60
CA SER A 389 -8.60 0.54 33.87
C SER A 389 -9.90 1.00 33.20
N LEU A 390 -10.34 0.33 32.13
CA LEU A 390 -11.54 0.67 31.39
C LEU A 390 -12.82 0.32 32.16
N GLU A 391 -13.84 1.18 32.07
CA GLU A 391 -15.17 0.89 32.61
C GLU A 391 -15.93 -0.08 31.70
N GLY A 392 -15.67 -1.38 31.89
CA GLY A 392 -16.34 -2.46 31.16
C GLY A 392 -15.41 -3.19 30.20
N THR A 393 -15.95 -4.19 29.50
CA THR A 393 -15.18 -4.99 28.53
C THR A 393 -15.16 -4.29 27.18
N SER A 394 -13.97 -3.94 26.69
CA SER A 394 -13.76 -3.46 25.32
C SER A 394 -13.50 -4.66 24.39
N PRO A 395 -14.32 -4.88 23.35
CA PRO A 395 -14.08 -5.92 22.36
C PRO A 395 -12.72 -5.78 21.65
N GLU A 396 -12.24 -4.55 21.46
CA GLU A 396 -10.98 -4.24 20.80
C GLU A 396 -9.80 -4.70 21.66
N VAL A 397 -9.77 -4.33 22.94
CA VAL A 397 -8.73 -4.77 23.87
C VAL A 397 -8.78 -6.29 24.07
N ALA A 398 -9.99 -6.85 24.22
CA ALA A 398 -10.16 -8.30 24.37
C ALA A 398 -9.71 -9.08 23.13
N PHE A 399 -9.91 -8.54 21.93
CA PHE A 399 -9.46 -9.16 20.69
C PHE A 399 -7.94 -9.25 20.64
N GLU A 400 -7.27 -8.14 20.94
CA GLU A 400 -5.81 -8.06 20.96
C GLU A 400 -5.20 -8.98 22.03
N LEU A 401 -5.77 -9.04 23.23
CA LEU A 401 -5.34 -9.96 24.29
C LEU A 401 -5.55 -11.43 23.92
N ALA A 402 -6.68 -11.74 23.28
CA ALA A 402 -6.96 -13.08 22.79
C ALA A 402 -5.97 -13.49 21.70
N ALA A 403 -5.59 -12.58 20.80
CA ALA A 403 -4.57 -12.82 19.79
C ALA A 403 -3.19 -13.07 20.43
N ALA A 404 -2.80 -12.24 21.40
CA ALA A 404 -1.54 -12.39 22.15
C ALA A 404 -1.45 -13.71 22.92
N SER A 405 -2.58 -14.17 23.45
CA SER A 405 -2.67 -15.39 24.27
C SER A 405 -2.99 -16.65 23.45
N GLU A 406 -3.03 -16.53 22.12
CA GLU A 406 -3.38 -17.61 21.19
C GLU A 406 -4.78 -18.22 21.46
N GLU A 407 -5.71 -17.44 22.01
CA GLU A 407 -7.10 -17.84 22.24
C GLU A 407 -7.91 -17.72 20.94
N TRP A 408 -7.58 -18.56 19.96
CA TRP A 408 -8.08 -18.45 18.59
C TRP A 408 -9.61 -18.47 18.45
N GLN A 409 -10.31 -19.23 19.31
CA GLN A 409 -11.77 -19.21 19.30
C GLN A 409 -12.33 -17.85 19.76
N THR A 410 -11.71 -17.24 20.76
CA THR A 410 -12.08 -15.91 21.26
C THR A 410 -11.84 -14.85 20.18
N VAL A 411 -10.70 -14.92 19.47
CA VAL A 411 -10.40 -14.06 18.30
C VAL A 411 -11.50 -14.18 17.24
N ILE A 412 -11.89 -15.41 16.88
CA ILE A 412 -12.97 -15.66 15.93
C ILE A 412 -14.28 -15.04 16.42
N ASP A 413 -14.65 -15.25 17.68
CA ASP A 413 -15.93 -14.78 18.24
C ASP A 413 -16.01 -13.25 18.30
N LEU A 414 -14.87 -12.57 18.50
CA LEU A 414 -14.76 -11.12 18.56
C LEU A 414 -14.64 -10.45 17.18
N ARG A 415 -14.35 -11.19 16.11
CA ARG A 415 -14.06 -10.65 14.75
C ARG A 415 -15.08 -9.66 14.18
N ASN A 416 -16.36 -9.75 14.58
CA ASN A 416 -17.43 -8.88 14.09
C ASN A 416 -17.72 -7.69 15.04
N GLN A 417 -16.98 -7.60 16.15
CA GLN A 417 -17.11 -6.57 17.19
C GLN A 417 -15.94 -5.59 17.17
N VAL A 418 -14.97 -5.80 16.28
CA VAL A 418 -13.79 -4.96 16.09
C VAL A 418 -13.73 -4.46 14.66
N GLU A 419 -13.11 -3.31 14.46
CA GLU A 419 -12.79 -2.83 13.11
C GLU A 419 -11.81 -3.79 12.43
N LEU A 420 -12.06 -4.11 11.16
CA LEU A 420 -11.21 -4.97 10.34
C LEU A 420 -10.10 -4.13 9.72
N THR A 421 -8.95 -4.10 10.38
CA THR A 421 -7.72 -3.46 9.87
C THR A 421 -6.87 -4.46 9.10
N ASP A 422 -5.88 -3.96 8.36
CA ASP A 422 -4.92 -4.77 7.61
C ASP A 422 -4.11 -5.72 8.52
N GLU A 423 -3.96 -5.38 9.81
CA GLU A 423 -3.30 -6.20 10.82
C GLU A 423 -4.24 -7.26 11.41
N ARG A 424 -5.51 -6.92 11.66
CA ARG A 424 -6.48 -7.86 12.29
C ARG A 424 -6.99 -8.93 11.34
N ILE A 425 -7.07 -8.62 10.05
CA ILE A 425 -7.54 -9.58 9.02
C ILE A 425 -6.65 -10.83 8.99
N PRO A 426 -5.31 -10.73 8.85
CA PRO A 426 -4.41 -11.87 8.95
C PRO A 426 -4.56 -12.64 10.27
N THR A 427 -4.69 -11.96 11.42
CA THR A 427 -4.89 -12.60 12.73
C THR A 427 -6.18 -13.43 12.77
N ILE A 428 -7.29 -12.92 12.24
CA ILE A 428 -8.57 -13.63 12.18
C ILE A 428 -8.45 -14.87 11.27
N VAL A 429 -7.77 -14.72 10.13
CA VAL A 429 -7.56 -15.82 9.18
C VAL A 429 -6.67 -16.89 9.80
N SER A 430 -5.58 -16.49 10.46
CA SER A 430 -4.75 -17.39 11.27
C SER A 430 -5.59 -18.11 12.31
N ALA A 431 -6.47 -17.42 13.06
CA ALA A 431 -7.34 -18.07 14.03
C ALA A 431 -8.27 -19.13 13.41
N PHE A 432 -8.81 -18.91 12.20
CA PHE A 432 -9.57 -19.93 11.49
C PHE A 432 -8.71 -21.12 11.03
N ILE A 433 -7.49 -20.87 10.55
CA ILE A 433 -6.54 -21.93 10.19
C ILE A 433 -6.19 -22.78 11.41
N GLN A 434 -6.00 -22.14 12.57
CA GLN A 434 -5.67 -22.77 13.84
C GLN A 434 -6.75 -23.71 14.35
N THR A 435 -8.00 -23.26 14.24
CA THR A 435 -9.19 -24.02 14.63
C THR A 435 -9.58 -25.05 13.57
N GLY A 436 -8.91 -25.07 12.42
CA GLY A 436 -9.15 -26.00 11.31
C GLY A 436 -10.39 -25.67 10.48
N ASP A 437 -10.97 -24.47 10.65
CA ASP A 437 -12.15 -24.01 9.93
C ASP A 437 -11.78 -23.25 8.65
N LEU A 438 -11.09 -23.94 7.74
CA LEU A 438 -10.61 -23.36 6.48
C LEU A 438 -11.75 -22.89 5.56
N GLN A 439 -12.94 -23.51 5.66
CA GLN A 439 -14.09 -23.10 4.86
C GLN A 439 -14.64 -21.75 5.31
N THR A 440 -14.73 -21.53 6.63
CA THR A 440 -15.11 -20.21 7.15
C THR A 440 -14.02 -19.18 6.93
N ALA A 441 -12.74 -19.55 7.02
CA ALA A 441 -11.62 -18.67 6.62
C ALA A 441 -11.79 -18.16 5.19
N LYS A 442 -12.07 -19.08 4.27
CA LYS A 442 -12.28 -18.78 2.85
C LYS A 442 -13.48 -17.86 2.63
N ALA A 443 -14.59 -18.14 3.32
CA ALA A 443 -15.78 -17.29 3.24
C ALA A 443 -15.49 -15.88 3.79
N PHE A 444 -14.78 -15.81 4.92
CA PHE A 444 -14.39 -14.56 5.56
C PHE A 444 -13.52 -13.69 4.63
N ILE A 445 -12.44 -14.24 4.05
CA ILE A 445 -11.58 -13.51 3.12
C ILE A 445 -12.37 -13.01 1.91
N ASN A 446 -13.13 -13.89 1.26
CA ASN A 446 -13.90 -13.50 0.06
C ASN A 446 -14.96 -12.42 0.34
N GLU A 447 -15.55 -12.41 1.53
CA GLU A 447 -16.61 -11.46 1.89
C GLU A 447 -16.05 -10.14 2.44
N LYS A 448 -15.00 -10.21 3.28
CA LYS A 448 -14.54 -9.09 4.10
C LYS A 448 -13.20 -8.51 3.66
N ALA A 449 -12.36 -9.28 2.98
CA ALA A 449 -11.01 -8.89 2.62
C ALA A 449 -10.53 -9.55 1.30
N PRO A 450 -11.27 -9.40 0.18
CA PRO A 450 -10.94 -10.10 -1.07
C PRO A 450 -9.62 -9.65 -1.70
N GLU A 451 -9.11 -8.49 -1.30
CA GLU A 451 -7.84 -7.91 -1.77
C GLU A 451 -6.65 -8.23 -0.83
N ASN A 452 -6.88 -8.93 0.29
CA ASN A 452 -5.81 -9.31 1.22
C ASN A 452 -5.12 -10.60 0.73
N GLU A 453 -4.15 -10.41 -0.16
CA GLU A 453 -3.40 -11.49 -0.81
C GLU A 453 -2.60 -12.34 0.19
N GLU A 454 -2.05 -11.73 1.25
CA GLU A 454 -1.27 -12.44 2.29
C GLU A 454 -2.13 -13.48 3.03
N ALA A 455 -3.30 -13.08 3.49
CA ALA A 455 -4.23 -13.98 4.16
C ALA A 455 -4.74 -15.08 3.22
N LEU A 456 -4.93 -14.75 1.93
CA LEU A 456 -5.31 -15.73 0.91
C LEU A 456 -4.20 -16.76 0.68
N ASP A 457 -2.95 -16.33 0.55
CA ASP A 457 -1.80 -17.20 0.38
C ASP A 457 -1.61 -18.14 1.57
N TRP A 458 -1.76 -17.64 2.79
CA TRP A 458 -1.72 -18.46 4.01
C TRP A 458 -2.83 -19.51 4.01
N LEU A 459 -4.05 -19.12 3.63
CA LEU A 459 -5.17 -20.05 3.52
C LEU A 459 -4.92 -21.11 2.44
N LEU A 460 -4.39 -20.74 1.27
CA LEU A 460 -4.11 -21.68 0.18
C LEU A 460 -3.02 -22.69 0.56
N GLU A 461 -1.96 -22.24 1.24
CA GLU A 461 -0.93 -23.15 1.73
C GLU A 461 -1.48 -24.07 2.83
N ALA A 462 -2.33 -23.56 3.74
CA ALA A 462 -3.01 -24.38 4.74
C ALA A 462 -3.97 -25.42 4.09
N GLU A 463 -4.76 -25.03 3.08
CA GLU A 463 -5.61 -25.94 2.30
C GLU A 463 -4.76 -27.04 1.62
N LYS A 464 -3.61 -26.67 1.04
CA LYS A 464 -2.69 -27.62 0.41
C LYS A 464 -2.12 -28.61 1.41
N GLN A 465 -1.62 -28.14 2.55
CA GLN A 465 -1.05 -29.00 3.59
C GLN A 465 -2.11 -29.93 4.20
N GLN A 466 -3.34 -29.44 4.40
CA GLN A 466 -4.43 -30.28 4.90
C GLN A 466 -4.85 -31.36 3.89
N ASN A 467 -4.91 -31.03 2.60
CA ASN A 467 -5.17 -32.01 1.55
C ASN A 467 -4.08 -33.09 1.45
N GLU A 468 -2.81 -32.70 1.57
CA GLU A 468 -1.68 -33.63 1.56
C GLU A 468 -1.71 -34.55 2.80
N LEU A 469 -2.03 -33.99 3.98
CA LEU A 469 -2.19 -34.74 5.22
C LEU A 469 -3.31 -35.79 5.11
N GLU A 470 -4.47 -35.43 4.57
CA GLU A 470 -5.59 -36.36 4.38
C GLU A 470 -5.27 -37.44 3.33
N ALA A 471 -4.53 -37.11 2.27
CA ALA A 471 -4.05 -38.09 1.29
C ALA A 471 -3.08 -39.10 1.93
N LEU A 472 -2.14 -38.63 2.76
CA LEU A 472 -1.19 -39.48 3.49
C LEU A 472 -1.88 -40.37 4.53
N LYS A 473 -2.86 -39.84 5.27
CA LYS A 473 -3.68 -40.64 6.19
C LYS A 473 -4.45 -41.74 5.46
N THR A 474 -4.99 -41.42 4.27
CA THR A 474 -5.67 -42.39 3.42
C THR A 474 -4.70 -43.48 2.93
N GLU A 475 -3.52 -43.09 2.40
CA GLU A 475 -2.49 -44.05 1.98
C GLU A 475 -2.07 -44.95 3.15
N LYS A 476 -1.85 -44.37 4.34
CA LYS A 476 -1.50 -45.13 5.55
C LYS A 476 -2.56 -46.17 5.90
N ALA A 477 -3.84 -45.82 5.83
CA ALA A 477 -4.94 -46.75 6.07
C ALA A 477 -4.97 -47.90 5.05
N GLU A 478 -4.68 -47.63 3.77
CA GLU A 478 -4.57 -48.66 2.74
C GLU A 478 -3.38 -49.60 2.97
N LYS A 479 -2.20 -49.06 3.34
CA LYS A 479 -1.03 -49.88 3.66
C LYS A 479 -1.26 -50.74 4.90
N GLN A 480 -1.90 -50.19 5.93
CA GLN A 480 -2.27 -50.94 7.12
C GLN A 480 -3.20 -52.11 6.77
N LYS A 481 -4.23 -51.86 5.95
CA LYS A 481 -5.14 -52.92 5.48
C LYS A 481 -4.40 -54.00 4.68
N LEU A 482 -3.42 -53.64 3.85
CA LEU A 482 -2.60 -54.59 3.11
C LEU A 482 -1.78 -55.47 4.07
N ILE A 483 -1.15 -54.87 5.08
CA ILE A 483 -0.39 -55.61 6.11
C ILE A 483 -1.27 -56.62 6.86
N ASP A 484 -2.51 -56.24 7.14
CA ASP A 484 -3.44 -57.07 7.91
C ASP A 484 -4.07 -58.21 7.09
N THR A 485 -4.07 -58.11 5.75
CA THR A 485 -4.84 -59.03 4.87
C THR A 485 -4.02 -59.81 3.86
N ASP A 486 -2.83 -59.34 3.47
CA ASP A 486 -1.97 -60.05 2.51
C ASP A 486 -1.14 -61.13 3.23
N THR A 487 -0.69 -62.14 2.48
CA THR A 487 0.18 -63.23 2.97
C THR A 487 1.57 -63.20 2.32
N ASP A 488 1.79 -62.33 1.32
CA ASP A 488 3.08 -62.15 0.67
C ASP A 488 4.03 -61.33 1.55
N GLU A 489 5.01 -62.00 2.17
CA GLU A 489 6.00 -61.37 3.06
C GLU A 489 6.74 -60.19 2.41
N LYS A 490 6.97 -60.24 1.10
CA LYS A 490 7.68 -59.16 0.38
C LYS A 490 6.82 -57.90 0.33
N LYS A 491 5.53 -58.04 -0.02
CA LYS A 491 4.59 -56.91 -0.07
C LYS A 491 4.32 -56.33 1.32
N ILE A 492 4.23 -57.17 2.35
CA ILE A 492 4.08 -56.73 3.73
C ILE A 492 5.30 -55.92 4.17
N LYS A 493 6.52 -56.36 3.81
CA LYS A 493 7.75 -55.63 4.12
C LYS A 493 7.78 -54.26 3.41
N GLU A 494 7.47 -54.21 2.13
CA GLU A 494 7.38 -52.97 1.35
C GLU A 494 6.33 -52.01 1.93
N ALA A 495 5.16 -52.51 2.34
CA ALA A 495 4.12 -51.70 2.98
C ALA A 495 4.56 -51.13 4.34
N LYS A 496 5.28 -51.91 5.15
CA LYS A 496 5.85 -51.45 6.43
C LYS A 496 6.93 -50.38 6.25
N GLU A 497 7.76 -50.50 5.22
CA GLU A 497 8.76 -49.48 4.89
C GLU A 497 8.07 -48.19 4.44
N ARG A 498 7.08 -48.28 3.54
CA ARG A 498 6.30 -47.11 3.11
C ARG A 498 5.53 -46.44 4.24
N MET A 499 4.98 -47.19 5.20
CA MET A 499 4.32 -46.61 6.37
C MET A 499 5.26 -45.75 7.22
N LYS A 500 6.52 -46.15 7.38
CA LYS A 500 7.50 -45.32 8.11
C LYS A 500 7.78 -44.01 7.40
N GLU A 501 7.85 -44.03 6.07
CA GLU A 501 8.01 -42.80 5.26
C GLU A 501 6.78 -41.90 5.41
N ILE A 502 5.57 -42.46 5.34
CA ILE A 502 4.33 -41.71 5.52
C ILE A 502 4.26 -41.10 6.93
N ASP A 503 4.63 -41.84 7.97
CA ASP A 503 4.67 -41.33 9.35
C ASP A 503 5.63 -40.14 9.49
N GLN A 504 6.77 -40.18 8.80
CA GLN A 504 7.72 -39.07 8.77
C GLN A 504 7.13 -37.86 8.03
N GLN A 505 6.50 -38.06 6.87
CA GLN A 505 5.87 -36.99 6.08
C GLN A 505 4.71 -36.33 6.83
N ILE A 506 3.88 -37.12 7.51
CA ILE A 506 2.81 -36.61 8.39
C ILE A 506 3.40 -35.74 9.50
N THR A 507 4.46 -36.21 10.16
CA THR A 507 5.13 -35.45 11.24
C THR A 507 5.73 -34.13 10.71
N GLU A 508 6.28 -34.13 9.51
CA GLU A 508 6.83 -32.92 8.87
C GLU A 508 5.73 -31.93 8.49
N LEU A 509 4.60 -32.41 7.95
CA LEU A 509 3.45 -31.57 7.61
C LEU A 509 2.74 -31.02 8.84
N GLU A 510 2.55 -31.81 9.90
CA GLU A 510 1.95 -31.34 11.15
C GLU A 510 2.79 -30.22 11.78
N LYS A 511 4.13 -30.32 11.70
CA LYS A 511 5.04 -29.23 12.09
C LYS A 511 4.99 -28.03 11.16
N GLY A 512 4.87 -28.25 9.85
CA GLY A 512 4.73 -27.17 8.87
C GLY A 512 3.45 -26.36 9.09
N ILE A 513 2.35 -27.05 9.40
CA ILE A 513 1.09 -26.46 9.82
C ILE A 513 1.31 -25.67 11.12
N GLU A 514 2.02 -26.22 12.13
CA GLU A 514 2.38 -25.48 13.36
C GLU A 514 3.23 -24.22 13.13
N VAL A 515 4.01 -24.15 12.04
CA VAL A 515 4.80 -22.95 11.70
C VAL A 515 3.96 -21.87 11.00
N ILE A 516 3.00 -22.25 10.16
CA ILE A 516 1.99 -21.33 9.62
C ILE A 516 1.09 -20.80 10.75
N LYS A 517 0.96 -21.60 11.81
CA LYS A 517 0.26 -21.29 13.05
C LYS A 517 1.02 -20.37 14.04
N GLY A 518 2.21 -19.86 13.72
CA GLY A 518 2.95 -18.97 14.64
C GLY A 518 3.61 -17.78 13.93
N GLY A 519 3.23 -17.53 12.68
CA GLY A 519 3.75 -16.48 11.81
C GLY A 519 2.99 -15.18 11.94
#